data_AF-A0A1Q5SHL3-F1
#
_entry.id   AF-A0A1Q5SHL3-F1
#
_cell.length_a   1.000
_cell.length_b   1.000
_cell.length_c   1.000
_cell.angle_alpha   90.00
_cell.angle_beta   90.00
_cell.angle_gamma   90.00
#
_symmetry.space_group_name_H-M   'P 1'
#
loop_
_entity.id
_entity.type
_entity.pdbx_description
1 polymer ?
#
loop_
_entity_poly.entity_id
_entity_poly.type
_entity_poly.pdbx_seq_one_letter_code
_entity_poly.pdbx_strand_id
1 'polypeptide(L)'
;MRARPVNVHLVLTNREHIIALEPTDKGLVGTLLRYPCEVRSEREYFDAIQDVKVTKDMLDLAKHIGNQKTGTFDPEKFEDHYETALVDLINQKRAGSREW
;
A
#
# COMPACT_ATOMS: atom_id res chain seq x y z
N MET A 1 -2.89 -26.36 -0.24
CA MET A 1 -1.42 -26.38 -0.21
C MET A 1 -0.95 -25.21 -1.05
N ARG A 2 -0.43 -24.13 -0.44
CA ARG A 2 0.06 -22.94 -1.17
C ARG A 2 1.36 -23.30 -1.88
N ALA A 3 1.45 -23.06 -3.19
CA ALA A 3 2.68 -23.27 -3.94
C ALA A 3 3.77 -22.31 -3.41
N ARG A 4 5.05 -22.72 -3.51
CA ARG A 4 6.15 -21.85 -3.10
C ARG A 4 6.37 -20.75 -4.15
N PRO A 5 6.53 -19.48 -3.74
CA PRO A 5 6.91 -18.42 -4.67
C PRO A 5 8.25 -18.74 -5.33
N VAL A 6 8.35 -18.44 -6.62
CA VAL A 6 9.62 -18.47 -7.36
C VAL A 6 10.13 -17.04 -7.55
N ASN A 7 11.43 -16.83 -7.33
CA ASN A 7 12.05 -15.53 -7.55
C ASN A 7 12.46 -15.40 -9.02
N VAL A 8 12.04 -14.32 -9.66
CA VAL A 8 12.29 -14.04 -11.07
C VAL A 8 12.76 -12.60 -11.25
N HIS A 9 13.62 -12.35 -12.22
CA HIS A 9 14.05 -11.00 -12.60
C HIS A 9 13.12 -10.51 -13.72
N LEU A 10 12.50 -9.35 -13.52
CA LEU A 10 11.65 -8.70 -14.51
C LEU A 10 12.15 -7.27 -14.75
N VAL A 11 12.29 -6.89 -16.01
CA VAL A 11 12.57 -5.50 -16.38
C VAL A 11 11.26 -4.75 -16.55
N LEU A 12 10.99 -3.77 -15.68
CA LEU A 12 9.88 -2.85 -15.81
C LEU A 12 10.40 -1.51 -16.30
N THR A 13 9.93 -1.07 -17.46
CA THR A 13 10.37 0.15 -18.15
C THR A 13 11.88 0.15 -18.43
N ASN A 14 12.71 0.59 -17.49
CA ASN A 14 14.17 0.68 -17.64
C ASN A 14 14.96 0.10 -16.46
N ARG A 15 14.29 -0.50 -15.46
CA ARG A 15 14.93 -1.05 -14.26
C ARG A 15 14.58 -2.51 -14.10
N GLU A 16 15.57 -3.29 -13.70
CA GLU A 16 15.38 -4.67 -13.29
C GLU A 16 14.86 -4.72 -11.85
N HIS A 17 13.84 -5.55 -11.64
CA HIS A 17 13.24 -5.81 -10.34
C HIS A 17 13.25 -7.32 -10.07
N ILE A 18 13.48 -7.68 -8.80
CA ILE A 18 13.25 -9.05 -8.34
C ILE A 18 11.77 -9.17 -7.97
N ILE A 19 11.11 -10.22 -8.45
CA ILE A 19 9.69 -10.48 -8.21
C ILE A 19 9.53 -11.88 -7.62
N ALA A 20 8.75 -11.99 -6.55
CA ALA A 20 8.21 -13.26 -6.08
C ALA A 20 6.92 -13.57 -6.86
N LEU A 21 6.92 -14.65 -7.64
CA LEU A 21 5.79 -15.05 -8.46
C LEU A 21 5.05 -16.23 -7.84
N GLU A 22 3.75 -16.09 -7.65
CA GLU A 22 2.88 -17.10 -7.05
C GLU A 22 1.67 -17.40 -7.96
N PRO A 23 1.31 -18.68 -8.18
CA PRO A 23 0.09 -19.02 -8.88
C PRO A 23 -1.14 -18.68 -8.03
N THR A 24 -2.11 -17.97 -8.62
CA THR A 24 -3.37 -17.57 -7.97
C THR A 24 -4.53 -17.88 -8.90
N ASP A 25 -5.41 -18.81 -8.49
CA ASP A 25 -6.56 -19.30 -9.27
C ASP A 25 -6.23 -19.60 -10.75
N LYS A 26 -6.65 -18.73 -11.67
CA LYS A 26 -6.44 -18.86 -13.12
C LYS A 26 -5.28 -18.00 -13.66
N GLY A 27 -4.46 -17.44 -12.78
CA GLY A 27 -3.41 -16.50 -13.14
C GLY A 27 -2.18 -16.55 -12.22
N LEU A 28 -1.40 -15.49 -12.29
CA LEU A 28 -0.16 -15.31 -11.54
C LEU A 28 -0.22 -13.97 -10.80
N VAL A 29 0.22 -13.96 -9.55
CA VAL A 29 0.44 -12.74 -8.78
C VAL A 29 1.95 -12.57 -8.62
N GLY A 30 2.46 -11.42 -9.07
CA GLY A 30 3.86 -11.03 -8.89
C GLY A 30 3.97 -9.97 -7.79
N THR A 31 4.74 -10.26 -6.75
CA THR A 31 5.08 -9.30 -5.71
C THR A 31 6.49 -8.77 -5.93
N LEU A 32 6.62 -7.46 -6.17
CA LEU A 32 7.92 -6.80 -6.29
C LEU A 32 8.67 -6.84 -4.95
N LEU A 33 9.91 -7.32 -4.98
CA LEU A 33 10.81 -7.36 -3.82
C LEU A 33 11.76 -6.16 -3.87
N ARG A 34 11.98 -5.55 -2.71
CA ARG A 34 12.96 -4.47 -2.53
C ARG A 34 14.34 -5.05 -2.26
N TYR A 35 15.37 -4.42 -2.81
CA TYR A 35 16.75 -4.78 -2.49
C TYR A 35 17.09 -4.38 -1.06
N PRO A 36 18.04 -5.08 -0.39
CA PRO A 36 18.43 -4.77 0.98
C PRO A 36 18.85 -3.31 1.20
N CYS A 37 19.47 -2.66 0.20
CA CYS A 37 19.88 -1.25 0.26
C CYS A 37 18.70 -0.25 0.21
N GLU A 38 17.54 -0.68 -0.26
CA GLU A 38 16.30 0.12 -0.32
C GLU A 38 15.49 0.00 0.97
N VAL A 39 15.77 -1.00 1.79
CA VAL A 39 15.12 -1.21 3.09
C VAL A 39 15.87 -0.41 4.15
N ARG A 40 15.17 0.50 4.81
CA ARG A 40 15.71 1.26 5.95
C ARG A 40 15.64 0.43 7.22
N SER A 41 16.58 0.66 8.14
CA SER A 41 16.62 -0.09 9.39
C SER A 41 15.46 0.35 10.29
N GLU A 42 14.71 -0.61 10.82
CA GLU A 42 13.64 -0.37 11.79
C GLU A 42 14.14 0.41 13.01
N ARG A 43 15.39 0.16 13.42
CA ARG A 43 16.00 0.86 14.56
C ARG A 43 16.07 2.38 14.34
N GLU A 44 16.28 2.83 13.11
CA GLU A 44 16.35 4.28 12.83
C GLU A 44 15.04 5.01 13.16
N TYR A 45 13.91 4.30 13.18
CA TYR A 45 12.58 4.88 13.43
C TYR A 45 12.04 4.54 14.82
N PHE A 46 12.31 3.33 15.32
CA PHE A 46 11.66 2.80 16.52
C PHE A 46 12.51 2.85 17.78
N ASP A 47 13.81 3.20 17.71
CA ASP A 47 14.70 3.23 18.89
C ASP A 47 14.27 4.26 19.95
N ALA A 48 13.61 5.35 19.53
CA ALA A 48 13.06 6.35 20.44
C ALA A 48 11.76 5.91 21.14
N ILE A 49 11.13 4.82 20.70
CA ILE A 49 9.89 4.32 21.31
C ILE A 49 10.26 3.50 22.54
N GLN A 50 9.78 3.94 23.70
CA GLN A 50 10.03 3.24 24.95
C GLN A 50 9.34 1.88 24.97
N ASP A 51 10.03 0.85 25.47
CA ASP A 51 9.45 -0.47 25.73
C ASP A 51 8.53 -0.40 26.97
N VAL A 52 7.31 0.08 26.74
CA VAL A 52 6.30 0.21 27.80
C VAL A 52 5.47 -1.06 27.85
N LYS A 53 5.38 -1.68 29.03
CA LYS A 53 4.42 -2.77 29.27
C LYS A 53 2.99 -2.24 29.16
N VAL A 54 2.32 -2.54 28.05
CA VAL A 54 0.93 -2.17 27.84
C VAL A 54 0.05 -2.92 28.84
N THR A 55 -0.79 -2.19 29.57
CA THR A 55 -1.72 -2.79 30.53
C THR A 55 -2.87 -3.49 29.81
N LYS A 56 -3.49 -4.47 30.48
CA LYS A 56 -4.64 -5.21 29.93
C LYS A 56 -5.80 -4.27 29.55
N ASP A 57 -6.07 -3.28 30.39
CA ASP A 57 -7.13 -2.28 30.17
C ASP A 57 -6.90 -1.44 28.91
N MET A 58 -5.67 -0.96 28.70
CA MET A 58 -5.31 -0.21 27.48
C MET A 58 -5.43 -1.06 26.21
N LEU A 59 -5.06 -2.35 26.29
CA LEU A 59 -5.22 -3.30 25.18
C LEU A 59 -6.71 -3.55 24.86
N ASP A 60 -7.53 -3.72 25.89
CA ASP A 60 -8.97 -3.95 25.71
C ASP A 60 -9.68 -2.71 25.14
N LEU A 61 -9.27 -1.50 25.55
CA LEU A 61 -9.74 -0.25 24.94
C LEU A 61 -9.32 -0.12 23.47
N ALA A 62 -8.05 -0.38 23.14
CA ALA A 62 -7.57 -0.33 21.76
C ALA A 62 -8.31 -1.32 20.85
N LYS A 63 -8.55 -2.55 21.34
CA LYS A 63 -9.37 -3.55 20.63
C LYS A 63 -10.81 -3.08 20.45
N HIS A 64 -11.40 -2.46 21.46
CA HIS A 64 -12.76 -1.91 21.35
C HIS A 64 -12.84 -0.84 20.25
N ILE A 65 -11.90 0.10 20.22
CA ILE A 65 -11.83 1.13 19.17
C ILE A 65 -11.65 0.50 17.79
N GLY A 66 -10.74 -0.47 17.67
CA GLY A 66 -10.51 -1.20 16.43
C GLY A 66 -11.79 -1.87 15.93
N ASN A 67 -12.49 -2.59 16.81
CA ASN A 67 -13.76 -3.25 16.49
C ASN A 67 -14.87 -2.26 16.11
N GLN A 68 -14.95 -1.11 16.80
CA GLN A 68 -15.93 -0.07 16.47
C GLN A 68 -15.65 0.62 15.13
N LYS A 69 -14.38 0.74 14.73
CA LYS A 69 -13.96 1.33 13.45
C LYS A 69 -13.76 0.30 12.34
N THR A 70 -14.06 -0.97 12.60
CA THR A 70 -13.98 -2.02 11.59
C THR A 70 -15.13 -1.83 10.58
N GLY A 71 -14.82 -1.99 9.29
CA GLY A 71 -15.79 -1.94 8.22
C GLY A 71 -15.39 -2.90 7.10
N THR A 72 -16.35 -3.23 6.23
CA THR A 72 -16.06 -4.00 5.03
C THR A 72 -15.18 -3.16 4.10
N PHE A 73 -14.03 -3.70 3.70
CA PHE A 73 -13.20 -3.09 2.67
C PHE A 73 -13.90 -3.25 1.33
N ASP A 74 -14.32 -2.12 0.77
CA ASP A 74 -14.96 -2.02 -0.53
C ASP A 74 -14.04 -1.23 -1.46
N PRO A 75 -13.29 -1.89 -2.36
CA PRO A 75 -12.29 -1.23 -3.20
C PRO A 75 -12.91 -0.20 -4.16
N GLU A 76 -14.18 -0.34 -4.52
CA GLU A 76 -14.88 0.58 -5.42
C GLU A 76 -15.08 1.98 -4.80
N LYS A 77 -14.97 2.11 -3.47
CA LYS A 77 -15.06 3.40 -2.77
C LYS A 77 -13.76 4.20 -2.77
N PHE A 78 -12.66 3.62 -3.24
CA PHE A 78 -11.37 4.30 -3.31
C PHE A 78 -11.20 4.87 -4.71
N GLU A 79 -11.72 6.07 -4.92
CA GLU A 79 -11.59 6.80 -6.17
C GLU A 79 -10.20 7.45 -6.29
N ASP A 80 -9.66 7.48 -7.51
CA ASP A 80 -8.45 8.24 -7.81
C ASP A 80 -8.80 9.73 -7.88
N HIS A 81 -8.79 10.38 -6.71
CA HIS A 81 -9.06 11.81 -6.60
C HIS A 81 -8.11 12.67 -7.45
N TYR A 82 -6.91 12.17 -7.75
CA TYR A 82 -5.97 12.87 -8.62
C TYR A 82 -6.42 12.81 -10.08
N GLU A 83 -6.80 11.63 -10.57
CA GLU A 83 -7.35 11.48 -11.92
C GLU A 83 -8.62 12.30 -12.09
N THR A 84 -9.54 12.24 -11.12
CA THR A 84 -10.77 13.05 -11.14
C THR A 84 -10.48 14.54 -11.19
N ALA A 85 -9.60 15.05 -10.32
CA ALA A 85 -9.21 16.46 -10.32
C ALA A 85 -8.50 16.87 -11.62
N LEU A 86 -7.71 15.97 -12.21
CA LEU A 86 -7.02 16.21 -13.47
C LEU A 86 -8.01 16.31 -14.65
N VAL A 87 -9.00 15.42 -14.69
CA VAL A 87 -10.06 15.44 -15.72
C VAL A 87 -10.88 16.72 -15.60
N ASP A 88 -11.26 17.13 -14.39
CA ASP A 88 -11.98 18.38 -14.15
C ASP A 88 -11.16 19.60 -14.58
N LEU A 89 -9.87 19.62 -14.26
CA LEU A 89 -8.96 20.68 -14.71
C LEU A 89 -8.87 20.75 -16.24
N ILE A 90 -8.79 19.60 -16.92
CA ILE A 90 -8.79 19.53 -18.39
C ILE A 90 -10.11 20.06 -18.96
N ASN A 91 -11.24 19.67 -18.37
CA ASN A 91 -12.56 20.12 -18.80
C ASN A 91 -12.75 21.64 -18.59
N GLN A 92 -12.28 22.18 -17.47
CA GLN A 92 -12.29 23.62 -17.22
C GLN A 92 -11.45 24.40 -18.24
N LYS A 93 -10.27 23.88 -18.59
CA LYS A 93 -9.42 24.45 -19.66
C LYS A 93 -10.10 24.39 -21.04
N ARG A 94 -10.80 23.30 -21.36
CA ARG A 94 -11.55 23.15 -22.62
C ARG A 94 -12.78 24.06 -22.68
N ALA A 95 -13.44 24.29 -21.55
CA ALA A 95 -14.60 25.17 -21.43
C ALA A 95 -14.24 26.68 -21.47
N GLY A 96 -12.96 27.03 -21.57
CA GLY A 96 -12.51 28.40 -21.78
C GLY A 96 -12.43 29.24 -20.50
N SER A 97 -12.48 28.64 -19.30
CA SER A 97 -12.25 29.36 -18.05
C SER A 97 -10.78 29.78 -17.97
N ARG A 98 -10.49 31.04 -18.34
CA ARG A 98 -9.19 31.70 -18.15
C ARG A 98 -9.19 32.40 -16.80
N GLU A 99 -8.95 31.69 -15.72
CA GLU A 99 -8.64 32.32 -14.43
C GLU A 99 -7.52 31.53 -13.76
N TRP A 100 -6.37 32.20 -13.63
CA TRP A 100 -5.17 31.77 -12.91
C TRP A 100 -5.07 32.59 -11.64
#